data_AF-A0A975HTX3-F1
#
_entry.id   AF-A0A975HTX3-F1
#
_cell.length_a   1.000
_cell.length_b   1.000
_cell.length_c   1.000
_cell.angle_alpha   90.00
_cell.angle_beta   90.00
_cell.angle_gamma   90.00
#
_symmetry.space_group_name_H-M   'P 1'
#
loop_
_entity.id
_entity.type
_entity.pdbx_description
1 polymer ?
#
loop_
_entity_poly.entity_id
_entity_poly.type
_entity_poly.pdbx_seq_one_letter_code
_entity_poly.pdbx_strand_id
1 'polypeptide(L)'
;MHRMTKHMAALGAVLAAGGATWAVAQALVPPGPNRLKFPEGWDKGVMYATVDRPDTKQYREFYTSADAVKAAREGQPIPDGTVITLAAYAAKLDADGKPVKDANGRFVKDKLVAVNSMQKKQGWGEDIPASIRNGDWIYQSFTPDGQPNEKANLGACYQCHLPFARDDYLTNLAKLAGRFPSQAVAATTGAATEVAISGFSFGPAALKVSAGQRVTWVNGDDTPHQISVVGGTQRSELMLKGQSAALQFDAAGNIAYICGLHPTMKGTIEVAAKP
;
A
#
# COMPACT_ATOMS: atom_id res chain seq x y z
N MET A 1 -11.12 79.90 -12.94
CA MET A 1 -11.26 80.69 -11.70
C MET A 1 -11.17 79.75 -10.50
N HIS A 2 -10.31 80.11 -9.55
CA HIS A 2 -10.20 79.69 -8.13
C HIS A 2 -9.95 78.23 -7.72
N ARG A 3 -8.75 78.06 -7.12
CA ARG A 3 -8.32 77.02 -6.15
C ARG A 3 -9.27 76.94 -4.94
N MET A 4 -9.37 75.76 -4.32
CA MET A 4 -8.91 75.57 -2.93
C MET A 4 -8.91 74.10 -2.49
N THR A 5 -7.75 73.68 -1.99
CA THR A 5 -7.41 72.46 -1.27
C THR A 5 -8.02 72.42 0.14
N LYS A 6 -8.35 71.22 0.65
CA LYS A 6 -8.07 70.81 2.04
C LYS A 6 -7.78 69.30 2.12
N HIS A 7 -6.62 68.98 2.68
CA HIS A 7 -6.17 67.64 3.08
C HIS A 7 -7.00 67.10 4.25
N MET A 8 -7.07 65.76 4.41
CA MET A 8 -6.75 65.12 5.70
C MET A 8 -6.59 63.59 5.59
N ALA A 9 -5.40 63.16 6.04
CA ALA A 9 -5.01 61.94 6.74
C ALA A 9 -5.38 60.55 6.18
N ALA A 10 -4.31 59.83 5.80
CA ALA A 10 -4.27 58.40 5.62
C ALA A 10 -4.40 57.66 6.97
N LEU A 11 -5.27 56.65 7.02
CA LEU A 11 -5.19 55.56 7.99
C LEU A 11 -4.70 54.31 7.26
N GLY A 12 -3.51 53.84 7.64
CA GLY A 12 -2.96 52.58 7.16
C GLY A 12 -3.77 51.40 7.71
N ALA A 13 -4.19 50.51 6.81
CA ALA A 13 -4.57 49.15 7.16
C ALA A 13 -3.51 48.21 6.59
N VAL A 14 -2.71 47.63 7.49
CA VAL A 14 -1.80 46.53 7.18
C VAL A 14 -2.64 45.34 6.73
N LEU A 15 -2.54 44.98 5.44
CA LEU A 15 -3.03 43.72 4.91
C LEU A 15 -2.18 42.59 5.50
N ALA A 16 -2.65 41.99 6.59
CA ALA A 16 -2.23 40.66 6.97
C ALA A 16 -2.80 39.69 5.94
N ALA A 17 -2.00 39.35 4.93
CA ALA A 17 -2.27 38.25 4.03
C ALA A 17 -2.26 36.96 4.88
N GLY A 18 -3.44 36.56 5.36
CA GLY A 18 -3.65 35.27 5.99
C GLY A 18 -3.24 34.17 5.01
N GLY A 19 -2.15 33.48 5.33
CA GLY A 19 -1.75 32.29 4.60
C GLY A 19 -2.88 31.27 4.66
N ALA A 20 -3.48 31.00 3.51
CA ALA A 20 -4.37 29.86 3.34
C ALA A 20 -3.54 28.59 3.52
N THR A 21 -3.50 28.09 4.75
CA THR A 21 -3.06 26.72 5.02
C THR A 21 -4.12 25.82 4.41
N TRP A 22 -3.79 25.18 3.29
CA TRP A 22 -4.55 24.06 2.76
C TRP A 22 -4.36 22.87 3.70
N ALA A 23 -5.07 22.89 4.83
CA ALA A 23 -5.35 21.67 5.55
C ALA A 23 -6.33 20.88 4.69
N VAL A 24 -5.82 19.96 3.87
CA VAL A 24 -6.64 18.89 3.31
C VAL A 24 -7.06 18.05 4.52
N ALA A 25 -8.19 18.39 5.11
CA ALA A 25 -8.87 17.52 6.03
C ALA A 25 -9.11 16.22 5.26
N GLN A 26 -8.43 15.14 5.66
CA GLN A 26 -8.84 13.81 5.26
C GLN A 26 -10.21 13.61 5.87
N ALA A 27 -11.26 13.96 5.12
CA ALA A 27 -12.61 13.59 5.47
C ALA A 27 -12.59 12.07 5.58
N LEU A 28 -12.72 11.57 6.81
CA LEU A 28 -13.09 10.20 7.08
C LEU A 28 -14.48 10.04 6.44
N VAL A 29 -14.52 9.70 5.15
CA VAL A 29 -15.74 9.24 4.51
C VAL A 29 -16.12 8.01 5.32
N PRO A 30 -17.26 8.02 6.03
CA PRO A 30 -17.71 6.83 6.70
C PRO A 30 -17.85 5.78 5.59
N PRO A 31 -17.19 4.62 5.70
CA PRO A 31 -17.53 3.51 4.82
C PRO A 31 -19.05 3.37 4.84
N GLY A 32 -19.65 3.14 3.67
CA GLY A 32 -21.08 2.88 3.54
C GLY A 32 -21.55 1.85 4.57
N PRO A 33 -22.87 1.75 4.82
CA PRO A 33 -23.41 0.96 5.92
C PRO A 33 -22.73 -0.42 5.98
N ASN A 34 -22.31 -0.83 7.17
CA ASN A 34 -21.64 -2.11 7.38
C ASN A 34 -22.54 -3.25 6.88
N ARG A 35 -22.25 -3.75 5.68
CA ARG A 35 -23.01 -4.79 4.99
C ARG A 35 -22.33 -6.16 5.09
N LEU A 36 -21.07 -6.21 5.51
CA LEU A 36 -20.33 -7.46 5.62
C LEU A 36 -20.59 -8.08 6.99
N LYS A 37 -21.01 -9.35 6.97
CA LYS A 37 -21.03 -10.16 8.17
C LYS A 37 -19.65 -10.76 8.41
N PHE A 38 -19.39 -11.14 9.66
CA PHE A 38 -18.21 -11.92 9.98
C PHE A 38 -18.18 -13.19 9.10
N PRO A 39 -17.06 -13.52 8.44
CA PRO A 39 -16.99 -14.64 7.51
C PRO A 39 -16.89 -15.97 8.26
N GLU A 40 -17.99 -16.45 8.86
CA GLU A 40 -17.99 -17.71 9.61
C GLU A 40 -17.37 -18.89 8.83
N GLY A 41 -16.54 -19.68 9.51
CA GLY A 41 -15.87 -20.83 8.89
C GLY A 41 -14.81 -20.47 7.83
N TRP A 42 -14.31 -19.23 7.82
CA TRP A 42 -13.25 -18.78 6.90
C TRP A 42 -12.00 -19.69 6.93
N ASP A 43 -11.71 -20.29 8.08
CA ASP A 43 -10.57 -21.17 8.34
C ASP A 43 -10.70 -22.54 7.63
N LYS A 44 -11.91 -22.91 7.21
CA LYS A 44 -12.19 -24.09 6.38
C LYS A 44 -12.02 -23.81 4.89
N GLY A 45 -11.84 -22.55 4.50
CA GLY A 45 -11.55 -22.14 3.13
C GLY A 45 -10.15 -22.56 2.69
N VAL A 46 -9.84 -22.30 1.42
CA VAL A 46 -8.49 -22.53 0.90
C VAL A 46 -7.56 -21.41 1.36
N MET A 47 -6.58 -21.74 2.20
CA MET A 47 -5.48 -20.82 2.50
C MET A 47 -4.58 -20.71 1.26
N TYR A 48 -4.60 -19.56 0.60
CA TYR A 48 -3.89 -19.37 -0.67
C TYR A 48 -2.65 -18.49 -0.55
N ALA A 49 -2.52 -17.72 0.52
CA ALA A 49 -1.36 -16.86 0.74
C ALA A 49 -1.08 -16.67 2.22
N THR A 50 0.19 -16.42 2.51
CA THR A 50 0.65 -15.95 3.81
C THR A 50 1.61 -14.77 3.59
N VAL A 51 1.62 -13.82 4.53
CA VAL A 51 2.42 -12.59 4.47
C VAL A 51 2.93 -12.25 5.87
N ASP A 52 4.24 -12.05 5.99
CA ASP A 52 4.85 -11.52 7.22
C ASP A 52 4.95 -9.99 7.14
N ARG A 53 4.63 -9.33 8.24
CA ARG A 53 4.58 -7.87 8.36
C ARG A 53 5.51 -7.41 9.48
N PRO A 54 6.81 -7.17 9.18
CA PRO A 54 7.78 -6.69 10.17
C PRO A 54 7.36 -5.36 10.82
N ASP A 55 6.73 -4.48 10.04
CA ASP A 55 6.28 -3.15 10.46
C ASP A 55 5.23 -3.19 11.57
N THR A 56 4.33 -4.18 11.53
CA THR A 56 3.26 -4.35 12.53
C THR A 56 3.45 -5.57 13.41
N LYS A 57 4.56 -6.30 13.24
CA LYS A 57 4.88 -7.57 13.90
C LYS A 57 3.74 -8.59 13.77
N GLN A 58 3.23 -8.76 12.56
CA GLN A 58 2.11 -9.65 12.27
C GLN A 58 2.48 -10.78 11.30
N TYR A 59 1.87 -11.94 11.52
CA TYR A 59 1.75 -13.02 10.55
C TYR A 59 0.33 -13.01 9.99
N ARG A 60 0.17 -12.99 8.67
CA ARG A 60 -1.14 -12.89 8.02
C ARG A 60 -1.38 -14.09 7.12
N GLU A 61 -2.58 -14.65 7.23
CA GLU A 61 -3.08 -15.75 6.41
C GLU A 61 -4.25 -15.24 5.58
N PHE A 62 -4.34 -15.68 4.32
CA PHE A 62 -5.43 -15.31 3.42
C PHE A 62 -6.19 -16.54 2.95
N TYR A 63 -7.52 -16.47 3.05
CA TYR A 63 -8.45 -17.54 2.76
C TYR A 63 -9.52 -17.10 1.78
N THR A 64 -9.98 -18.02 0.94
CA THR A 64 -11.18 -17.83 0.11
C THR A 64 -11.79 -19.18 -0.29
N SER A 65 -12.85 -19.18 -1.10
CA SER A 65 -13.49 -20.41 -1.58
C SER A 65 -12.63 -21.13 -2.62
N ALA A 66 -12.82 -22.44 -2.75
CA ALA A 66 -12.18 -23.24 -3.80
C ALA A 66 -12.55 -22.74 -5.21
N ASP A 67 -13.78 -22.26 -5.39
CA ASP A 67 -14.27 -21.72 -6.67
C ASP A 67 -13.54 -20.43 -7.06
N ALA A 68 -13.29 -19.53 -6.10
CA ALA A 68 -12.52 -18.31 -6.36
C ALA A 68 -11.06 -18.63 -6.71
N VAL A 69 -10.45 -19.62 -6.03
CA VAL A 69 -9.10 -20.11 -6.37
C VAL A 69 -9.07 -20.70 -7.78
N LYS A 70 -10.06 -21.55 -8.12
CA LYS A 70 -10.18 -22.17 -9.45
C LYS A 70 -10.32 -21.11 -10.54
N ALA A 71 -11.24 -20.17 -10.38
CA ALA A 71 -11.45 -19.07 -11.32
C ALA A 71 -10.16 -18.27 -11.53
N ALA A 72 -9.49 -17.88 -10.45
CA ALA A 72 -8.23 -17.14 -10.54
C ALA A 72 -7.13 -17.94 -11.28
N ARG A 73 -6.99 -19.24 -11.01
CA ARG A 73 -6.01 -20.11 -11.70
C ARG A 73 -6.31 -20.24 -13.20
N GLU A 74 -7.58 -20.31 -13.55
CA GLU A 74 -8.04 -20.41 -14.94
C GLU A 74 -8.07 -19.06 -15.68
N GLY A 75 -7.70 -17.96 -15.01
CA GLY A 75 -7.72 -16.61 -15.59
C GLY A 75 -9.13 -16.06 -15.81
N GLN A 76 -10.13 -16.65 -15.18
CA GLN A 76 -11.51 -16.19 -15.21
C GLN A 76 -11.71 -15.00 -14.25
N PRO A 77 -12.73 -14.16 -14.50
CA PRO A 77 -13.14 -13.14 -13.53
C PRO A 77 -13.42 -13.77 -12.16
N ILE A 78 -13.07 -13.05 -11.09
CA ILE A 78 -13.36 -13.49 -9.73
C ILE A 78 -14.89 -13.55 -9.56
N PRO A 79 -15.46 -14.71 -9.15
CA PRO A 79 -16.90 -14.91 -9.09
C PRO A 79 -17.61 -13.90 -8.20
N ASP A 80 -18.84 -13.57 -8.57
CA ASP A 80 -19.75 -12.84 -7.68
C ASP A 80 -19.97 -13.60 -6.37
N GLY A 81 -20.08 -12.88 -5.25
CA GLY A 81 -20.21 -13.46 -3.92
C GLY A 81 -18.89 -13.93 -3.29
N THR A 82 -17.76 -13.82 -4.00
CA THR A 82 -16.44 -14.18 -3.45
C THR A 82 -16.15 -13.40 -2.17
N VAL A 83 -15.73 -14.13 -1.14
CA VAL A 83 -15.21 -13.57 0.12
C VAL A 83 -13.73 -13.89 0.21
N ILE A 84 -12.91 -12.88 0.46
CA ILE A 84 -11.49 -13.05 0.81
C ILE A 84 -11.32 -12.61 2.26
N THR A 85 -10.81 -13.52 3.08
CA THR A 85 -10.56 -13.29 4.51
C THR A 85 -9.06 -13.24 4.77
N LEU A 86 -8.61 -12.17 5.41
CA LEU A 86 -7.27 -12.00 5.97
C LEU A 86 -7.36 -12.19 7.49
N ALA A 87 -6.83 -13.30 7.98
CA ALA A 87 -6.64 -13.52 9.42
C ALA A 87 -5.26 -12.99 9.83
N ALA A 88 -5.23 -11.95 10.66
CA ALA A 88 -4.01 -11.34 11.16
C ALA A 88 -3.72 -11.82 12.57
N TYR A 89 -2.52 -12.33 12.79
CA TYR A 89 -2.02 -12.80 14.07
C TYR A 89 -0.84 -11.96 14.52
N ALA A 90 -0.68 -11.80 15.83
CA ALA A 90 0.58 -11.33 16.38
C ALA A 90 1.69 -12.34 16.04
N ALA A 91 2.89 -11.86 15.76
CA ALA A 91 4.08 -12.70 15.73
C ALA A 91 4.60 -12.90 17.17
N LYS A 92 5.07 -14.11 17.48
CA LYS A 92 5.85 -14.36 18.69
C LYS A 92 7.10 -13.49 18.65
N LEU A 93 7.39 -12.82 19.76
CA LEU A 93 8.56 -11.95 19.87
C LEU A 93 9.64 -12.59 20.76
N ASP A 94 10.90 -12.30 20.45
CA ASP A 94 12.04 -12.61 21.32
C ASP A 94 12.20 -11.54 22.43
N ALA A 95 13.24 -11.69 23.25
CA ALA A 95 13.54 -10.76 24.35
C ALA A 95 13.84 -9.32 23.87
N ASP A 96 14.29 -9.15 22.62
CA ASP A 96 14.54 -7.84 22.01
C ASP A 96 13.28 -7.26 21.32
N GLY A 97 12.15 -7.96 21.43
CA GLY A 97 10.90 -7.57 20.80
C GLY A 97 10.88 -7.77 19.28
N LYS A 98 11.79 -8.57 18.72
CA LYS A 98 11.83 -8.91 17.29
C LYS A 98 10.99 -10.16 17.01
N PRO A 99 10.31 -10.24 15.86
CA PRO A 99 9.58 -11.44 15.47
C PRO A 99 10.49 -12.67 15.37
N VAL A 100 10.13 -13.73 16.10
CA VAL A 100 10.77 -15.05 16.01
C VAL A 100 10.40 -15.66 14.65
N LYS A 101 11.38 -16.29 13.99
CA LYS A 101 11.19 -16.99 12.72
C LYS A 101 11.26 -18.50 12.89
N ASP A 102 10.47 -19.23 12.11
CA ASP A 102 10.51 -20.69 11.98
C ASP A 102 11.65 -21.14 11.04
N ALA A 103 11.76 -22.45 10.81
CA ALA A 103 12.79 -23.04 9.95
C ALA A 103 12.70 -22.58 8.47
N ASN A 104 11.53 -22.11 8.04
CA ASN A 104 11.30 -21.59 6.69
C ASN A 104 11.49 -20.07 6.62
N GLY A 105 11.98 -19.44 7.69
CA GLY A 105 12.20 -18.00 7.78
C GLY A 105 10.91 -17.19 7.97
N ARG A 106 9.78 -17.84 8.26
CA ARG A 106 8.47 -17.19 8.46
C ARG A 106 8.24 -16.83 9.91
N PHE A 107 7.49 -15.76 10.17
CA PHE A 107 7.17 -15.39 11.56
C PHE A 107 6.39 -16.51 12.26
N VAL A 108 6.79 -16.83 13.48
CA VAL A 108 6.06 -17.77 14.34
C VAL A 108 4.77 -17.09 14.80
N LYS A 109 3.64 -17.68 14.43
CA LYS A 109 2.29 -17.21 14.76
C LYS A 109 2.00 -17.32 16.27
N ASP A 110 1.42 -16.27 16.85
CA ASP A 110 0.87 -16.26 18.21
C ASP A 110 -0.66 -16.09 18.14
N LYS A 111 -1.27 -15.16 18.89
CA LYS A 111 -2.73 -14.98 18.94
C LYS A 111 -3.30 -14.23 17.75
N LEU A 112 -4.53 -14.56 17.38
CA LEU A 112 -5.32 -13.80 16.41
C LEU A 112 -5.59 -12.39 16.96
N VAL A 113 -5.36 -11.36 16.14
CA VAL A 113 -5.53 -9.95 16.53
C VAL A 113 -6.57 -9.21 15.70
N ALA A 114 -6.86 -9.68 14.49
CA ALA A 114 -7.95 -9.16 13.66
C ALA A 114 -8.33 -10.14 12.55
N VAL A 115 -9.58 -10.05 12.09
CA VAL A 115 -10.04 -10.69 10.85
C VAL A 115 -10.52 -9.58 9.91
N ASN A 116 -9.88 -9.41 8.78
CA ASN A 116 -10.31 -8.44 7.77
C ASN A 116 -10.94 -9.21 6.61
N SER A 117 -12.08 -8.73 6.12
CA SER A 117 -12.81 -9.37 5.05
C SER A 117 -13.04 -8.37 3.93
N MET A 118 -12.94 -8.86 2.70
CA MET A 118 -13.48 -8.18 1.53
C MET A 118 -14.42 -9.11 0.79
N GLN A 119 -15.56 -8.59 0.35
CA GLN A 119 -16.57 -9.36 -0.38
C GLN A 119 -16.97 -8.62 -1.66
N LYS A 120 -17.06 -9.39 -2.74
CA LYS A 120 -17.54 -8.93 -4.04
C LYS A 120 -19.02 -9.28 -4.18
N LYS A 121 -19.85 -8.30 -4.55
CA LYS A 121 -21.24 -8.56 -4.92
C LYS A 121 -21.71 -7.53 -5.94
N GLN A 122 -22.34 -7.98 -7.02
CA GLN A 122 -22.79 -7.13 -8.11
C GLN A 122 -23.66 -5.97 -7.59
N GLY A 123 -23.32 -4.75 -8.00
CA GLY A 123 -24.02 -3.52 -7.60
C GLY A 123 -23.60 -3.01 -6.22
N TRP A 124 -22.63 -3.64 -5.57
CA TRP A 124 -22.01 -3.06 -4.38
C TRP A 124 -20.99 -1.98 -4.77
N GLY A 125 -20.66 -1.11 -3.83
CA GLY A 125 -19.69 -0.04 -4.07
C GLY A 125 -20.25 1.18 -4.79
N GLU A 126 -21.48 1.14 -5.31
CA GLU A 126 -22.14 2.30 -5.94
C GLU A 126 -22.30 3.49 -4.99
N ASP A 127 -22.42 3.22 -3.69
CA ASP A 127 -22.47 4.21 -2.61
C ASP A 127 -21.08 4.70 -2.16
N ILE A 128 -20.01 4.08 -2.65
CA ILE A 128 -18.63 4.52 -2.39
C ILE A 128 -18.24 5.59 -3.42
N PRO A 129 -17.61 6.70 -3.00
CA PRO A 129 -17.17 7.74 -3.92
C PRO A 129 -16.29 7.16 -5.04
N ALA A 130 -16.55 7.57 -6.28
CA ALA A 130 -15.86 7.05 -7.46
C ALA A 130 -14.33 7.18 -7.38
N SER A 131 -13.81 8.18 -6.66
CA SER A 131 -12.37 8.40 -6.46
C SER A 131 -11.66 7.32 -5.65
N ILE A 132 -12.38 6.51 -4.88
CA ILE A 132 -11.84 5.41 -4.05
C ILE A 132 -12.61 4.10 -4.25
N ARG A 133 -13.49 4.01 -5.24
CA ARG A 133 -14.33 2.84 -5.47
C ARG A 133 -13.51 1.69 -6.04
N ASN A 134 -13.63 0.53 -5.42
CA ASN A 134 -12.94 -0.70 -5.83
C ASN A 134 -13.88 -1.67 -6.55
N GLY A 135 -14.60 -1.16 -7.56
CA GLY A 135 -15.68 -1.91 -8.21
C GLY A 135 -16.74 -2.36 -7.21
N ASP A 136 -17.10 -3.64 -7.27
CA ASP A 136 -18.11 -4.30 -6.43
C ASP A 136 -17.57 -4.77 -5.06
N TRP A 137 -16.33 -4.44 -4.71
CA TRP A 137 -15.72 -4.85 -3.45
C TRP A 137 -16.05 -3.91 -2.29
N ILE A 138 -16.51 -4.50 -1.19
CA ILE A 138 -16.67 -3.82 0.10
C ILE A 138 -15.80 -4.52 1.15
N TYR A 139 -15.32 -3.73 2.11
CA TYR A 139 -14.34 -4.16 3.13
C TYR A 139 -14.95 -4.02 4.53
N GLN A 140 -14.55 -4.90 5.43
CA GLN A 140 -14.84 -4.78 6.86
C GLN A 140 -13.69 -5.37 7.67
N SER A 141 -13.38 -4.73 8.80
CA SER A 141 -12.46 -5.25 9.80
C SER A 141 -13.26 -5.76 10.99
N PHE A 142 -12.87 -6.91 11.53
CA PHE A 142 -13.49 -7.52 12.70
C PHE A 142 -12.43 -7.76 13.78
N THR A 143 -12.87 -7.64 15.03
CA THR A 143 -12.12 -8.10 16.20
C THR A 143 -12.04 -9.64 16.22
N PRO A 144 -11.14 -10.24 17.02
CA PRO A 144 -10.97 -11.71 17.06
C PRO A 144 -12.23 -12.49 17.49
N ASP A 145 -13.13 -11.87 18.23
CA ASP A 145 -14.44 -12.42 18.65
C ASP A 145 -15.54 -12.21 17.60
N GLY A 146 -15.19 -11.67 16.43
CA GLY A 146 -16.07 -11.54 15.27
C GLY A 146 -16.97 -10.31 15.25
N GLN A 147 -16.79 -9.38 16.19
CA GLN A 147 -17.51 -8.11 16.15
C GLN A 147 -16.90 -7.15 15.13
N PRO A 148 -17.70 -6.32 14.46
CA PRO A 148 -17.17 -5.24 13.63
C PRO A 148 -16.22 -4.34 14.44
N ASN A 149 -15.03 -4.09 13.92
CA ASN A 149 -14.09 -3.16 14.52
C ASN A 149 -14.50 -1.73 14.14
N GLU A 150 -15.28 -1.08 15.00
CA GLU A 150 -15.78 0.30 14.80
C GLU A 150 -14.66 1.34 14.70
N LYS A 151 -13.46 1.03 15.18
CA LYS A 151 -12.29 1.91 15.13
C LYS A 151 -11.49 1.77 13.83
N ALA A 152 -11.86 0.84 12.96
CA ALA A 152 -11.13 0.60 11.72
C ALA A 152 -11.35 1.73 10.71
N ASN A 153 -10.26 2.26 10.15
CA ASN A 153 -10.33 3.16 9.00
C ASN A 153 -10.56 2.35 7.71
N LEU A 154 -11.82 2.04 7.39
CA LEU A 154 -12.13 1.27 6.18
C LEU A 154 -11.84 2.06 4.89
N GLY A 155 -11.82 3.39 4.93
CA GLY A 155 -11.39 4.21 3.79
C GLY A 155 -9.96 3.88 3.34
N ALA A 156 -9.08 3.52 4.29
CA ALA A 156 -7.72 3.07 3.98
C ALA A 156 -7.71 1.73 3.23
N CYS A 157 -8.68 0.83 3.46
CA CYS A 157 -8.80 -0.41 2.69
C CYS A 157 -9.07 -0.09 1.22
N TYR A 158 -10.03 0.81 0.97
CA TYR A 158 -10.37 1.25 -0.39
C TYR A 158 -9.16 1.86 -1.11
N GLN A 159 -8.52 2.84 -0.50
CA GLN A 159 -7.37 3.53 -1.07
C GLN A 159 -6.17 2.62 -1.33
N CYS A 160 -5.91 1.66 -0.43
CA CYS A 160 -4.79 0.72 -0.58
C CYS A 160 -5.03 -0.28 -1.73
N HIS A 161 -6.29 -0.68 -1.94
CA HIS A 161 -6.65 -1.63 -3.00
C HIS A 161 -6.89 -0.96 -4.37
N LEU A 162 -7.13 0.36 -4.41
CA LEU A 162 -7.39 1.13 -5.63
C LEU A 162 -6.31 0.98 -6.73
N PRO A 163 -4.99 0.99 -6.42
CA PRO A 163 -3.95 0.81 -7.44
C PRO A 163 -3.99 -0.56 -8.14
N PHE A 164 -4.71 -1.53 -7.60
CA PHE A 164 -4.83 -2.89 -8.12
C PHE A 164 -6.06 -3.07 -9.02
N ALA A 165 -6.62 -1.99 -9.58
CA ALA A 165 -7.80 -2.06 -10.45
C ALA A 165 -7.64 -3.05 -11.63
N ARG A 166 -6.42 -3.25 -12.15
CA ARG A 166 -6.12 -4.25 -13.19
C ARG A 166 -6.21 -5.70 -12.71
N ASP A 167 -6.01 -5.92 -11.41
CA ASP A 167 -6.04 -7.21 -10.74
C ASP A 167 -7.34 -7.41 -9.95
N ASP A 168 -8.44 -6.80 -10.41
CA ASP A 168 -9.75 -6.80 -9.73
C ASP A 168 -9.66 -6.36 -8.26
N TYR A 169 -8.80 -5.37 -8.01
CA TYR A 169 -8.51 -4.79 -6.69
C TYR A 169 -7.90 -5.80 -5.69
N LEU A 170 -7.36 -6.93 -6.15
CA LEU A 170 -6.76 -7.94 -5.29
C LEU A 170 -5.25 -7.76 -5.18
N THR A 171 -4.78 -7.41 -3.98
CA THR A 171 -3.34 -7.18 -3.71
C THR A 171 -2.45 -8.42 -3.86
N ASN A 172 -3.06 -9.59 -3.93
CA ASN A 172 -2.39 -10.89 -3.98
C ASN A 172 -3.01 -11.83 -5.03
N LEU A 173 -3.61 -11.30 -6.11
CA LEU A 173 -4.19 -12.11 -7.20
C LEU A 173 -3.20 -13.13 -7.75
N ALA A 174 -1.93 -12.75 -7.94
CA ALA A 174 -0.90 -13.66 -8.42
C ALA A 174 -0.69 -14.87 -7.47
N LYS A 175 -0.77 -14.68 -6.15
CA LYS A 175 -0.72 -15.79 -5.16
C LYS A 175 -1.98 -16.65 -5.27
N LEU A 176 -3.15 -16.02 -5.33
CA LEU A 176 -4.43 -16.71 -5.47
C LEU A 176 -4.47 -17.60 -6.73
N ALA A 177 -3.97 -17.06 -7.84
CA ALA A 177 -3.92 -17.73 -9.12
C ALA A 177 -2.75 -18.73 -9.25
N GLY A 178 -1.92 -18.91 -8.22
CA GLY A 178 -0.77 -19.82 -8.26
C GLY A 178 0.35 -19.39 -9.22
N ARG A 179 0.40 -18.11 -9.58
CA ARG A 179 1.36 -17.51 -10.52
C ARG A 179 2.48 -16.74 -9.82
N PHE A 180 2.46 -16.71 -8.49
CA PHE A 180 3.44 -16.02 -7.70
C PHE A 180 4.75 -16.83 -7.64
N PRO A 181 5.91 -16.24 -7.94
CA PRO A 181 7.17 -16.96 -7.86
C PRO A 181 7.38 -17.44 -6.42
N SER A 182 7.51 -18.76 -6.25
CA SER A 182 7.70 -19.41 -4.94
C SER A 182 9.14 -19.34 -4.44
N GLN A 183 10.08 -18.93 -5.29
CA GLN A 183 11.48 -18.78 -4.93
C GLN A 183 11.80 -17.33 -4.56
N ALA A 184 12.38 -17.14 -3.38
CA ALA A 184 13.08 -15.92 -3.05
C ALA A 184 14.24 -15.79 -4.05
N VAL A 185 14.19 -14.79 -4.92
CA VAL A 185 15.42 -14.32 -5.55
C VAL A 185 16.24 -13.78 -4.39
N ALA A 186 17.32 -14.48 -4.02
CA ALA A 186 18.28 -13.95 -3.07
C ALA A 186 18.64 -12.55 -3.58
N ALA A 187 18.48 -11.54 -2.73
CA ALA A 187 18.98 -10.21 -3.03
C ALA A 187 20.50 -10.33 -3.16
N THR A 188 20.98 -10.62 -4.36
CA THR A 188 22.33 -10.25 -4.77
C THR A 188 22.44 -8.76 -4.50
N THR A 189 23.56 -8.32 -3.93
CA THR A 189 23.93 -6.91 -3.99
C THR A 189 23.71 -6.47 -5.43
N GLY A 190 22.68 -5.65 -5.63
CA GLY A 190 22.25 -5.27 -6.96
C GLY A 190 23.42 -4.67 -7.71
N ALA A 191 23.40 -4.79 -9.04
CA ALA A 191 24.34 -4.05 -9.88
C ALA A 191 24.39 -2.57 -9.46
N ALA A 192 25.41 -1.81 -9.86
CA ALA A 192 25.67 -0.45 -9.35
C ALA A 192 24.48 0.54 -9.41
N THR A 193 23.40 0.23 -10.13
CA THR A 193 22.18 1.02 -10.23
C THR A 193 20.91 0.32 -9.70
N GLU A 194 21.04 -0.70 -8.85
CA GLU A 194 19.91 -1.48 -8.33
C GLU A 194 19.68 -1.27 -6.82
N VAL A 195 18.40 -1.26 -6.42
CA VAL A 195 17.94 -1.15 -5.04
C VAL A 195 17.04 -2.35 -4.71
N ALA A 196 17.48 -3.20 -3.80
CA ALA A 196 16.65 -4.25 -3.25
C ALA A 196 15.62 -3.67 -2.27
N ILE A 197 14.41 -4.21 -2.28
CA ILE A 197 13.38 -3.95 -1.29
C ILE A 197 13.24 -5.19 -0.42
N SER A 198 13.52 -5.06 0.88
CA SER A 198 13.35 -6.15 1.83
C SER A 198 13.05 -5.62 3.22
N GLY A 199 12.13 -6.27 3.93
CA GLY A 199 11.74 -5.91 5.28
C GLY A 199 11.17 -4.51 5.38
N PHE A 200 10.40 -4.05 4.37
CA PHE A 200 9.91 -2.67 4.29
C PHE A 200 11.05 -1.64 4.35
N SER A 201 12.16 -1.91 3.68
CA SER A 201 13.31 -1.02 3.58
C SER A 201 13.95 -1.07 2.19
N PHE A 202 14.60 0.04 1.80
CA PHE A 202 15.40 0.12 0.57
C PHE A 202 16.87 -0.17 0.87
N GLY A 203 17.48 -1.06 0.09
CA GLY A 203 18.88 -1.46 0.20
C GLY A 203 19.60 -1.35 -1.14
N PRO A 204 20.57 -0.44 -1.32
CA PRO A 204 20.97 0.59 -0.37
C PRO A 204 19.92 1.70 -0.19
N ALA A 205 19.91 2.36 0.96
CA ALA A 205 19.00 3.49 1.22
C ALA A 205 19.39 4.76 0.43
N ALA A 206 20.67 4.90 0.09
CA ALA A 206 21.20 5.95 -0.76
C ALA A 206 21.99 5.33 -1.91
N LEU A 207 21.68 5.74 -3.15
CA LEU A 207 22.32 5.25 -4.36
C LEU A 207 22.93 6.42 -5.13
N LYS A 208 24.13 6.26 -5.69
CA LYS A 208 24.74 7.24 -6.59
C LYS A 208 24.70 6.73 -8.02
N VAL A 209 24.23 7.56 -8.95
CA VAL A 209 24.18 7.26 -10.39
C VAL A 209 24.56 8.50 -11.21
N SER A 210 24.84 8.34 -12.49
CA SER A 210 25.05 9.44 -13.43
C SER A 210 23.75 9.81 -14.15
N ALA A 211 23.62 11.07 -14.54
CA ALA A 211 22.52 11.55 -15.37
C ALA A 211 22.33 10.68 -16.63
N GLY A 212 21.08 10.27 -16.88
CA GLY A 212 20.68 9.37 -17.95
C GLY A 212 20.64 7.88 -17.58
N GLN A 213 21.08 7.50 -16.37
CA GLN A 213 21.00 6.10 -15.93
C GLN A 213 19.60 5.72 -15.45
N ARG A 214 19.28 4.43 -15.63
CA ARG A 214 18.12 3.78 -15.02
C ARG A 214 18.51 3.19 -13.68
N VAL A 215 17.70 3.50 -12.66
CA VAL A 215 17.71 2.82 -11.37
C VAL A 215 16.62 1.76 -11.38
N THR A 216 16.97 0.54 -10.96
CA THR A 216 16.05 -0.59 -10.87
C THR A 216 15.77 -0.91 -9.41
N TRP A 217 14.51 -1.05 -9.04
CA TRP A 217 14.12 -1.60 -7.74
C TRP A 217 13.66 -3.02 -7.91
N VAL A 218 14.06 -3.90 -6.99
CA VAL A 218 13.67 -5.33 -6.99
C VAL A 218 12.91 -5.60 -5.71
N ASN A 219 11.66 -6.07 -5.83
CA ASN A 219 10.84 -6.36 -4.66
C ASN A 219 11.14 -7.76 -4.09
N GLY A 220 11.83 -7.85 -2.96
CA GLY A 220 12.04 -9.09 -2.22
C GLY A 220 10.95 -9.41 -1.19
N ASP A 221 10.05 -8.46 -0.90
CA ASP A 221 8.98 -8.62 0.08
C ASP A 221 7.75 -9.32 -0.49
N ASP A 222 7.02 -10.01 0.38
CA ASP A 222 5.70 -10.56 0.06
C ASP A 222 4.61 -9.49 -0.10
N THR A 223 4.93 -8.24 0.22
CA THR A 223 4.03 -7.09 0.11
C THR A 223 4.36 -6.32 -1.18
N PRO A 224 3.35 -5.88 -1.96
CA PRO A 224 3.58 -5.05 -3.13
C PRO A 224 4.22 -3.71 -2.79
N HIS A 225 5.07 -3.19 -3.67
CA HIS A 225 5.71 -1.88 -3.51
C HIS A 225 5.67 -1.07 -4.80
N GLN A 226 5.69 0.26 -4.68
CA GLN A 226 5.77 1.21 -5.80
C GLN A 226 6.71 2.33 -5.41
N ILE A 227 7.55 2.79 -6.33
CA ILE A 227 8.42 3.95 -6.11
C ILE A 227 7.69 5.23 -6.49
N SER A 228 7.71 6.23 -5.60
CA SER A 228 7.18 7.57 -5.85
C SER A 228 8.24 8.62 -5.54
N VAL A 229 8.58 9.45 -6.52
CA VAL A 229 9.51 10.57 -6.35
C VAL A 229 8.86 11.69 -5.56
N VAL A 230 9.52 12.18 -4.53
CA VAL A 230 9.02 13.27 -3.68
C VAL A 230 9.13 14.60 -4.42
N GLY A 231 8.06 15.40 -4.40
CA GLY A 231 8.01 16.70 -5.08
C GLY A 231 7.85 16.61 -6.61
N GLY A 232 7.73 15.41 -7.17
CA GLY A 232 7.50 15.16 -8.59
C GLY A 232 6.26 14.29 -8.86
N THR A 233 6.00 14.02 -10.13
CA THR A 233 4.90 13.14 -10.58
C THR A 233 5.38 11.75 -10.98
N GLN A 234 6.70 11.54 -11.07
CA GLN A 234 7.29 10.28 -11.51
C GLN A 234 7.05 9.16 -10.50
N ARG A 235 6.51 8.05 -10.98
CA ARG A 235 6.24 6.84 -10.21
C ARG A 235 6.57 5.59 -11.03
N SER A 236 6.99 4.53 -10.37
CA SER A 236 7.19 3.24 -11.03
C SER A 236 5.85 2.51 -11.23
N GLU A 237 5.89 1.44 -12.01
CA GLU A 237 4.85 0.41 -11.92
C GLU A 237 4.85 -0.23 -10.52
N LEU A 238 3.74 -0.89 -10.18
CA LEU A 238 3.63 -1.67 -8.96
C LEU A 238 4.43 -2.96 -9.11
N MET A 239 5.25 -3.29 -8.13
CA MET A 239 6.06 -4.51 -8.08
C MET A 239 5.50 -5.49 -7.05
N LEU A 240 5.17 -6.71 -7.50
CA LEU A 240 4.95 -7.87 -6.62
C LEU A 240 6.30 -8.52 -6.26
N LYS A 241 6.33 -9.50 -5.34
CA LYS A 241 7.59 -10.19 -4.97
C LYS A 241 8.28 -10.79 -6.19
N GLY A 242 9.59 -10.64 -6.25
CA GLY A 242 10.45 -11.05 -7.35
C GLY A 242 10.35 -10.17 -8.58
N GLN A 243 9.41 -9.22 -8.64
CA GLN A 243 9.32 -8.27 -9.76
C GLN A 243 10.20 -7.05 -9.52
N SER A 244 10.51 -6.38 -10.62
CA SER A 244 11.34 -5.19 -10.64
C SER A 244 10.67 -4.08 -11.44
N ALA A 245 10.95 -2.83 -11.08
CA ALA A 245 10.57 -1.67 -11.87
C ALA A 245 11.75 -0.70 -11.96
N ALA A 246 11.84 0.04 -13.05
CA ALA A 246 12.93 0.97 -13.29
C ALA A 246 12.45 2.39 -13.58
N LEU A 247 13.17 3.37 -13.05
CA LEU A 247 12.99 4.79 -13.35
C LEU A 247 14.30 5.36 -13.88
N GLN A 248 14.21 6.27 -14.84
CA GLN A 248 15.36 7.00 -15.39
C GLN A 248 15.43 8.39 -14.77
N PHE A 249 16.65 8.87 -14.52
CA PHE A 249 16.90 10.20 -13.97
C PHE A 249 17.90 10.96 -14.86
N ASP A 250 17.42 12.00 -15.54
CA ASP A 250 18.22 12.74 -16.52
C ASP A 250 18.81 14.05 -15.96
N ALA A 251 18.27 14.58 -14.86
CA ALA A 251 18.74 15.79 -14.22
C ALA A 251 19.63 15.48 -13.01
N ALA A 252 20.79 16.14 -12.95
CA ALA A 252 21.68 16.05 -11.78
C ALA A 252 21.01 16.64 -10.53
N GLY A 253 21.30 16.04 -9.38
CA GLY A 253 20.76 16.47 -8.09
C GLY A 253 20.42 15.31 -7.16
N ASN A 254 19.94 15.67 -5.96
CA ASN A 254 19.49 14.70 -4.96
C ASN A 254 17.98 14.49 -5.10
N ILE A 255 17.58 13.28 -5.45
CA ILE A 255 16.19 12.88 -5.60
C ILE A 255 15.78 12.05 -4.39
N ALA A 256 14.86 12.58 -3.58
CA ALA A 256 14.20 11.81 -2.54
C ALA A 256 13.05 10.99 -3.13
N TYR A 257 12.89 9.75 -2.69
CA TYR A 257 11.78 8.90 -3.07
C TYR A 257 11.25 8.12 -1.88
N ILE A 258 10.00 7.69 -1.99
CA ILE A 258 9.32 6.85 -1.00
C ILE A 258 8.69 5.63 -1.65
N CYS A 259 8.30 4.64 -0.84
CA CYS A 259 7.31 3.68 -1.31
C CYS A 259 5.93 4.32 -1.29
N GLY A 260 5.25 4.40 -2.44
CA GLY A 260 3.92 5.00 -2.57
C GLY A 260 2.84 4.29 -1.76
N LEU A 261 3.02 2.99 -1.47
CA LEU A 261 2.14 2.21 -0.61
C LEU A 261 2.54 2.25 0.87
N HIS A 262 3.82 2.53 1.15
CA HIS A 262 4.40 2.54 2.49
C HIS A 262 5.27 3.79 2.68
N PRO A 263 4.68 4.97 2.93
CA PRO A 263 5.41 6.25 2.92
C PRO A 263 6.51 6.40 3.97
N THR A 264 6.57 5.50 4.96
CA THR A 264 7.66 5.41 5.95
C THR A 264 8.96 4.87 5.34
N MET A 265 8.88 4.14 4.23
CA MET A 265 10.04 3.69 3.46
C MET A 265 10.58 4.86 2.65
N LYS A 266 11.83 5.25 2.91
CA LYS A 266 12.47 6.40 2.28
C LYS A 266 13.82 6.01 1.72
N GLY A 267 14.15 6.56 0.54
CA GLY A 267 15.46 6.43 -0.05
C GLY A 267 15.86 7.70 -0.80
N THR A 268 17.13 7.78 -1.17
CA THR A 268 17.68 8.88 -1.96
C THR A 268 18.50 8.37 -3.14
N ILE A 269 18.44 9.11 -4.25
CA ILE A 269 19.33 8.94 -5.39
C ILE A 269 20.10 10.23 -5.57
N GLU A 270 21.43 10.15 -5.54
CA GLU A 270 22.31 11.23 -5.95
C GLU A 270 22.64 11.02 -7.43
N VAL A 271 22.15 11.93 -8.27
CA VAL A 271 22.41 11.94 -9.71
C VAL A 271 23.57 12.89 -9.99
N ALA A 272 24.73 12.34 -10.31
CA ALA A 272 25.89 13.10 -10.75
C ALA A 272 25.65 13.66 -12.16
N ALA A 273 26.20 14.85 -12.43
CA ALA A 273 26.23 15.39 -13.79
C ALA A 273 27.01 14.44 -14.71
N LYS A 274 26.60 14.41 -15.98
CA LYS A 274 27.38 13.70 -17.01
C LYS A 274 28.74 14.41 -17.14
N PRO A 275 29.86 13.66 -17.19
CA PRO A 275 31.16 14.25 -17.48
C PRO A 275 31.20 14.91 -18.86
#